data_AF-A0A966QVL9-F1
#
_entry.id   AF-A0A966QVL9-F1
#
_cell.length_a   1.000
_cell.length_b   1.000
_cell.length_c   1.000
_cell.angle_alpha   90.00
_cell.angle_beta   90.00
_cell.angle_gamma   90.00
#
_symmetry.space_group_name_H-M   'P 1'
#
loop_
_entity.id
_entity.type
_entity.pdbx_description
1 polymer ?
#
loop_
_entity_poly.entity_id
_entity_poly.type
_entity_poly.pdbx_seq_one_letter_code
_entity_poly.pdbx_strand_id
1 'polypeptide(L)' 'MAGTKAGGKAAAATNKAKYGADFYAKIGASGGKKGTTGGFFANRELARAAGAKGGRISRRTSKKSA' A
#
# COMPACT_ATOMS: atom_id res chain seq x y z
N MET A 1 -9.21 22.22 -11.43
CA MET A 1 -7.99 23.05 -11.27
C MET A 1 -6.83 22.13 -10.92
N ALA A 2 -5.69 22.25 -11.61
CA ALA A 2 -4.51 21.42 -11.34
C ALA A 2 -3.96 21.72 -9.94
N GLY A 3 -3.36 20.72 -9.29
CA GLY A 3 -2.77 20.87 -7.95
C GLY A 3 -3.76 20.94 -6.77
N THR A 4 -5.07 21.01 -7.01
CA THR A 4 -6.07 21.02 -5.92
C THR A 4 -6.56 19.62 -5.56
N LYS A 5 -7.05 19.43 -4.32
CA LYS A 5 -7.67 18.16 -3.88
C LYS A 5 -8.80 17.71 -4.81
N ALA A 6 -9.63 18.64 -5.27
CA ALA A 6 -10.71 18.35 -6.22
C ALA A 6 -10.17 17.89 -7.58
N GLY A 7 -9.13 18.55 -8.10
CA GLY A 7 -8.47 18.13 -9.34
C GLY A 7 -7.85 16.73 -9.25
N GLY A 8 -7.20 16.41 -8.12
CA GLY A 8 -6.63 15.09 -7.89
C GLY A 8 -7.69 13.97 -7.83
N LYS A 9 -8.86 14.24 -7.22
CA LYS A 9 -9.98 13.29 -7.20
C LYS A 9 -10.52 13.02 -8.61
N ALA A 10 -10.70 14.07 -9.42
CA ALA A 10 -11.15 13.93 -10.80
C ALA A 10 -10.14 13.13 -11.64
N ALA A 11 -8.85 13.43 -11.52
CA ALA A 11 -7.80 12.69 -12.22
C ALA A 11 -7.77 11.20 -11.81
N ALA A 12 -7.92 10.90 -10.53
CA ALA A 12 -7.99 9.52 -10.04
C ALA A 12 -9.20 8.76 -10.60
N ALA A 13 -10.36 9.42 -10.74
CA ALA A 13 -11.55 8.83 -11.36
C ALA A 13 -11.29 8.50 -12.85
N THR A 14 -10.74 9.45 -13.60
CA THR A 14 -10.39 9.25 -15.02
C THR A 14 -9.36 8.14 -15.20
N ASN A 15 -8.34 8.08 -14.36
CA ASN A 15 -7.31 7.03 -14.43
C ASN A 15 -7.88 5.64 -14.13
N LYS A 16 -8.77 5.53 -13.15
CA LYS A 16 -9.46 4.26 -12.84
C LYS A 16 -10.40 3.84 -13.97
N ALA A 17 -11.09 4.77 -14.62
CA ALA A 17 -11.94 4.48 -15.77
C ALA A 17 -11.13 4.04 -16.99
N LYS A 18 -9.99 4.70 -17.24
CA LYS A 18 -9.16 4.45 -18.43
C LYS A 18 -8.28 3.20 -18.32
N TYR A 19 -7.73 2.93 -17.14
CA TYR A 19 -6.74 1.86 -16.93
C TYR A 19 -7.23 0.73 -16.00
N GLY A 20 -8.48 0.82 -15.53
CA GLY A 20 -9.10 -0.13 -14.62
C GLY A 20 -8.86 0.16 -13.14
N ALA A 21 -9.64 -0.50 -12.29
CA ALA A 21 -9.57 -0.35 -10.83
C ALA A 21 -8.18 -0.72 -10.28
N ASP A 22 -7.49 -1.66 -10.92
CA ASP A 22 -6.18 -2.17 -10.48
C ASP A 22 -5.00 -1.24 -10.82
N PHE A 23 -5.22 -0.16 -11.56
CA PHE A 23 -4.14 0.71 -12.06
C PHE A 23 -3.18 1.14 -10.94
N TYR A 24 -3.72 1.69 -9.85
CA TYR A 24 -2.92 2.13 -8.70
C TYR A 24 -2.27 0.98 -7.93
N ALA A 25 -2.93 -0.19 -7.87
CA ALA A 25 -2.37 -1.38 -7.22
C ALA A 25 -1.16 -1.92 -8.00
N LYS A 26 -1.26 -1.99 -9.34
CA LYS A 26 -0.20 -2.49 -10.23
C LYS A 26 1.04 -1.59 -10.19
N ILE A 27 0.87 -0.27 -10.28
CA ILE A 27 2.00 0.67 -10.22
C ILE A 27 2.65 0.68 -8.83
N GLY A 28 1.85 0.63 -7.75
CA GLY A 28 2.35 0.59 -6.38
C GLY A 28 3.15 -0.69 -6.10
N ALA A 29 2.64 -1.84 -6.54
CA ALA A 29 3.35 -3.11 -6.41
C ALA A 29 4.66 -3.12 -7.21
N SER A 30 4.64 -2.61 -8.44
CA SER A 30 5.85 -2.51 -9.27
C SER A 30 6.90 -1.58 -8.66
N GLY A 31 6.48 -0.44 -8.10
CA GLY A 31 7.36 0.49 -7.40
C GLY A 31 7.93 -0.11 -6.11
N GLY A 32 7.09 -0.78 -5.31
CA GLY A 32 7.52 -1.43 -4.07
C GLY A 32 8.53 -2.56 -4.30
N LYS A 33 8.36 -3.36 -5.37
CA LYS A 33 9.34 -4.40 -5.75
C LYS A 33 10.70 -3.83 -6.14
N LYS A 34 10.72 -2.64 -6.76
CA LYS A 34 11.96 -1.96 -7.17
C LYS A 34 12.61 -1.17 -6.02
N GLY A 35 11.82 -0.72 -5.05
CA GLY A 35 12.31 0.05 -3.90
C GLY A 35 12.99 -0.83 -2.87
N THR A 36 14.31 -0.99 -2.99
CA THR A 36 15.13 -1.84 -2.10
C THR A 36 16.07 -1.05 -1.19
N THR A 37 16.07 0.28 -1.26
CA THR A 37 17.10 1.10 -0.60
C THR A 37 16.70 1.65 0.79
N GLY A 38 15.46 1.45 1.25
CA GLY A 38 15.00 2.08 2.49
C GLY A 38 13.88 1.34 3.24
N GLY A 39 13.47 1.93 4.37
CA GLY A 39 12.33 1.49 5.17
C GLY A 39 12.46 0.05 5.70
N PHE A 40 11.38 -0.72 5.58
CA PHE A 40 11.28 -2.10 6.03
C PHE A 40 12.19 -3.09 5.27
N PHE A 41 12.65 -2.72 4.07
CA PHE A 41 13.58 -3.56 3.31
C PHE A 41 15.00 -3.43 3.85
N ALA A 42 15.47 -2.20 4.08
CA ALA A 42 16.83 -1.93 4.56
C ALA A 42 17.04 -2.33 6.03
N ASN A 43 15.98 -2.31 6.86
CA ASN A 43 16.06 -2.67 8.26
C ASN A 43 15.05 -3.77 8.63
N ARG A 44 15.53 -5.00 8.68
CA ARG A 44 14.72 -6.20 8.99
C ARG A 44 14.23 -6.23 10.45
N GLU A 45 14.97 -5.64 11.37
CA GLU A 45 14.57 -5.54 12.79
C GLU A 45 13.36 -4.62 12.94
N LEU A 46 13.39 -3.45 12.29
CA LEU A 46 12.29 -2.50 12.26
C LEU A 46 11.03 -3.13 11.65
N ALA A 47 11.18 -3.94 10.59
CA ALA A 47 10.08 -4.70 10.00
C ALA A 47 9.47 -5.73 10.96
N ARG A 48 10.32 -6.48 11.67
CA ARG A 48 9.87 -7.45 12.69
C ARG A 48 9.13 -6.77 13.83
N ALA A 49 9.69 -5.69 14.38
CA ALA A 49 9.09 -4.96 15.50
C ALA A 49 7.71 -4.37 15.12
N ALA A 50 7.61 -3.75 13.95
CA ALA A 50 6.34 -3.20 13.46
C ALA A 50 5.29 -4.29 13.22
N GLY A 51 5.69 -5.41 12.59
CA GLY A 51 4.82 -6.56 12.35
C GLY A 51 4.30 -7.18 13.66
N ALA A 52 5.17 -7.38 14.64
CA ALA A 52 4.80 -7.93 15.95
C ALA A 52 3.84 -7.00 16.70
N LYS A 53 4.09 -5.69 16.70
CA LYS A 53 3.21 -4.70 17.32
C LYS A 53 1.83 -4.69 16.65
N GLY A 54 1.78 -4.69 15.32
CA GLY A 54 0.51 -4.76 14.56
C GLY A 54 -0.26 -6.04 14.83
N GLY A 55 0.42 -7.18 14.89
CA GLY A 55 -0.17 -8.47 15.25
C GLY A 55 -0.76 -8.49 16.66
N ARG A 56 -0.03 -7.96 17.66
CA ARG A 56 -0.52 -7.88 19.05
C ARG A 56 -1.73 -6.96 19.23
N ILE A 57 -1.77 -5.84 18.51
CA ILE A 57 -2.89 -4.88 18.56
C ILE A 57 -4.11 -5.39 17.77
N SER A 58 -3.90 -6.30 16.81
CA SER A 58 -4.97 -6.80 15.96
C SER A 58 -6.09 -7.45 16.77
N ARG A 59 -7.30 -6.94 16.60
CA ARG A 59 -8.55 -7.53 17.11
C ARG A 59 -9.13 -8.58 16.15
N ARG A 60 -8.49 -8.84 15.00
CA ARG A 60 -8.93 -9.88 14.08
C ARG A 60 -8.55 -11.23 14.65
N THR A 61 -9.55 -12.07 14.91
CA THR A 61 -9.36 -13.48 15.26
C THR A 61 -8.61 -14.17 14.13
N SER A 62 -7.61 -14.98 14.45
CA SER A 62 -7.00 -15.83 13.43
C SER A 62 -8.07 -16.77 12.88
N LYS A 63 -8.15 -16.90 11.55
CA LYS A 63 -8.91 -18.02 10.97
C LYS A 63 -8.14 -19.29 11.35
N LYS A 64 -8.74 -20.13 12.20
CA LYS A 64 -8.27 -21.52 12.33
C LYS A 64 -8.44 -22.16 10.96
N SER A 65 -7.35 -22.65 10.38
CA SER A 65 -7.42 -23.59 9.27
C SER A 65 -8.16 -24.83 9.78
N ALA A 66 -9.18 -25.27 9.04
CA ALA A 66 -9.88 -26.53 9.27
C ALA A 66 -8.96 -27.71 9.02
#